data_AF-A0A3C0J291-F1
#
_entry.id   AF-A0A3C0J291-F1
#
_cell.length_a   1.000
_cell.length_b   1.000
_cell.length_c   1.000
_cell.angle_alpha   90.00
_cell.angle_beta   90.00
_cell.angle_gamma   90.00
#
_symmetry.space_group_name_H-M   'P 1'
#
loop_
_entity.id
_entity.type
_entity.pdbx_description
1 polymer ?
#
loop_
_entity_poly.entity_id
_entity_poly.type
_entity_poly.pdbx_seq_one_letter_code
_entity_poly.pdbx_strand_id
1 'polypeptide(L)'
;MKVLGKGAAYLDEIRSLLDRIQTTQAESIARAADMIVESVANGGAVHVMDTGHMLMHELFGRTGGLMMLRPVNIAMDVQNPGPARAGKVKPKVYLDQIPGLPQFVLDRSDIFAGDVLIIGSVSGKNTLPVGLALLAREYGVK
;
A
#
# COMPACT_ATOMS: atom_id res chain seq x y z
N MET A 1 18.95 30.41 -23.73
CA MET A 1 19.00 29.84 -22.36
C MET A 1 17.95 28.72 -22.28
N LYS A 2 18.35 27.44 -22.31
CA LYS A 2 17.40 26.31 -22.19
C LYS A 2 16.89 26.28 -20.75
N VAL A 3 15.82 27.00 -20.46
CA VAL A 3 15.30 27.29 -19.10
C VAL A 3 15.03 26.02 -18.29
N LEU A 4 14.84 24.86 -18.94
CA LEU A 4 14.41 23.64 -18.26
C LEU A 4 15.46 22.53 -18.11
N GLY A 5 16.62 22.59 -18.79
CA GLY A 5 17.67 21.55 -18.65
C GLY A 5 17.12 20.10 -18.68
N LYS A 6 17.46 19.29 -17.65
CA LYS A 6 16.91 17.92 -17.46
C LYS A 6 15.42 17.90 -17.07
N GLY A 7 14.87 19.00 -16.59
CA GLY A 7 13.45 19.12 -16.24
C GLY A 7 12.51 18.97 -17.44
N ALA A 8 12.94 19.37 -18.64
CA ALA A 8 12.16 19.13 -19.86
C ALA A 8 11.97 17.63 -20.10
N ALA A 9 13.06 16.86 -20.06
CA ALA A 9 13.02 15.41 -20.23
C ALA A 9 12.17 14.72 -19.13
N TYR A 10 12.26 15.17 -17.89
CA TYR A 10 11.42 14.65 -16.81
C TYR A 10 9.92 14.87 -17.05
N LEU A 11 9.53 16.07 -17.52
CA LEU A 11 8.13 16.36 -17.84
C LEU A 11 7.63 15.56 -19.05
N ASP A 12 8.50 15.32 -20.03
CA ASP A 12 8.16 14.49 -21.19
C ASP A 12 7.97 13.02 -20.78
N GLU A 13 8.80 12.48 -19.88
CA GLU A 13 8.61 11.14 -19.30
C GLU A 13 7.30 11.02 -18.50
N ILE A 14 6.94 12.05 -17.72
CA ILE A 14 5.64 12.06 -17.02
C ILE A 14 4.49 11.97 -18.02
N ARG A 15 4.51 12.77 -19.10
CA ARG A 15 3.45 12.73 -20.12
C ARG A 15 3.36 11.35 -20.76
N SER A 16 4.49 10.78 -21.15
CA SER A 16 4.54 9.43 -21.71
C SER A 16 4.00 8.37 -20.75
N LEU A 17 4.32 8.49 -19.45
CA LEU A 17 3.78 7.61 -18.42
C LEU A 17 2.26 7.75 -18.28
N LEU A 18 1.72 8.97 -18.30
CA LEU A 18 0.28 9.22 -18.24
C LEU A 18 -0.45 8.63 -19.45
N ASP A 19 0.09 8.82 -20.67
CA ASP A 19 -0.46 8.23 -21.89
C ASP A 19 -0.48 6.71 -21.81
N ARG A 20 0.59 6.11 -21.28
CA ARG A 20 0.66 4.66 -21.07
C ARG A 20 -0.37 4.19 -20.03
N ILE A 21 -0.54 4.90 -18.93
CA ILE A 21 -1.56 4.56 -17.92
C ILE A 21 -2.95 4.60 -18.56
N GLN A 22 -3.26 5.68 -19.29
CA GLN A 22 -4.56 5.86 -19.94
C GLN A 22 -4.87 4.74 -20.94
N THR A 23 -3.87 4.31 -21.71
CA THR A 23 -4.06 3.30 -22.77
C THR A 23 -3.98 1.86 -22.29
N THR A 24 -3.34 1.58 -21.14
CA THR A 24 -3.07 0.20 -20.70
C THR A 24 -3.80 -0.21 -19.42
N GLN A 25 -4.23 0.72 -18.58
CA GLN A 25 -4.73 0.39 -17.24
C GLN A 25 -6.26 0.45 -17.11
N ALA A 26 -6.98 0.94 -18.12
CA ALA A 26 -8.43 1.15 -18.05
C ALA A 26 -9.19 -0.13 -17.65
N GLU A 27 -8.89 -1.28 -18.27
CA GLU A 27 -9.54 -2.55 -17.94
C GLU A 27 -9.20 -3.04 -16.53
N SER A 28 -7.94 -2.91 -16.10
CA SER A 28 -7.53 -3.31 -14.76
C SER A 28 -8.20 -2.45 -13.68
N ILE A 29 -8.33 -1.15 -13.92
CA ILE A 29 -9.04 -0.22 -13.03
C ILE A 29 -10.53 -0.58 -12.98
N ALA A 30 -11.16 -0.86 -14.12
CA ALA A 30 -12.56 -1.29 -14.16
C ALA A 30 -12.79 -2.59 -13.38
N ARG A 31 -11.94 -3.60 -13.57
CA ARG A 31 -12.02 -4.86 -12.80
C ARG A 31 -11.86 -4.64 -11.30
N ALA A 32 -10.92 -3.78 -10.88
CA ALA A 32 -10.76 -3.46 -9.46
C ALA A 32 -11.99 -2.73 -8.90
N ALA A 33 -12.60 -1.83 -9.69
CA ALA A 33 -13.84 -1.17 -9.31
C ALA A 33 -15.00 -2.19 -9.17
N ASP A 34 -15.13 -3.15 -10.08
CA ASP A 34 -16.14 -4.20 -10.00
C ASP A 34 -15.98 -5.05 -8.73
N MET A 35 -14.74 -5.43 -8.37
CA MET A 35 -14.45 -6.17 -7.14
C MET A 35 -14.86 -5.38 -5.88
N ILE A 36 -14.57 -4.08 -5.88
CA ILE A 36 -14.95 -3.17 -4.78
C ILE A 36 -16.47 -3.06 -4.66
N VAL A 37 -17.17 -2.83 -5.78
CA VAL A 37 -18.63 -2.72 -5.81
C VAL A 37 -19.27 -4.01 -5.34
N GLU A 38 -18.81 -5.16 -5.83
CA GLU A 38 -19.32 -6.48 -5.45
C GLU A 38 -19.12 -6.75 -3.95
N SER A 39 -17.92 -6.47 -3.41
CA SER A 39 -17.64 -6.64 -1.98
C SER A 39 -18.60 -5.82 -1.13
N VAL A 40 -18.73 -4.54 -1.44
CA VAL A 40 -19.50 -3.59 -0.64
C VAL A 40 -20.99 -3.83 -0.75
N ALA A 41 -21.49 -4.17 -1.94
CA ALA A 41 -22.89 -4.53 -2.15
C ALA A 41 -23.29 -5.77 -1.33
N ASN A 42 -22.34 -6.65 -1.03
CA ASN A 42 -22.53 -7.83 -0.19
C ASN A 42 -22.17 -7.61 1.30
N GLY A 43 -21.98 -6.35 1.72
CA GLY A 43 -21.69 -6.00 3.11
C GLY A 43 -20.21 -6.07 3.51
N GLY A 44 -19.30 -6.31 2.56
CA GLY A 44 -17.86 -6.31 2.76
C GLY A 44 -17.26 -4.90 2.88
N ALA A 45 -15.98 -4.88 3.23
CA ALA A 45 -15.18 -3.68 3.45
C ALA A 45 -14.07 -3.53 2.41
N VAL A 46 -13.62 -2.28 2.21
CA VAL A 46 -12.46 -1.98 1.37
C VAL A 46 -11.34 -1.45 2.25
N HIS A 47 -10.26 -2.20 2.32
CA HIS A 47 -9.09 -1.89 3.11
C HIS A 47 -7.95 -1.40 2.23
N VAL A 48 -7.16 -0.46 2.72
CA VAL A 48 -6.01 0.10 1.98
C VAL A 48 -4.77 0.03 2.84
N MET A 49 -3.74 -0.65 2.35
CA MET A 49 -2.40 -0.68 2.93
C MET A 49 -1.44 -0.06 1.92
N ASP A 50 -0.61 0.89 2.36
CA ASP A 50 0.45 1.47 1.53
C ASP A 50 1.78 1.38 2.29
N THR A 51 2.85 1.10 1.56
CA THR A 51 4.23 1.13 2.09
C THR A 51 4.76 2.56 2.29
N GLY A 52 3.92 3.57 2.07
CA GLY A 52 3.98 4.87 2.75
C GLY A 52 4.43 6.03 1.88
N HIS A 53 4.00 6.09 0.62
CA HIS A 53 4.49 7.14 -0.30
C HIS A 53 3.37 7.97 -0.92
N MET A 54 2.14 7.47 -1.06
CA MET A 54 1.10 8.24 -1.74
C MET A 54 -0.33 7.83 -1.42
N LEU A 55 -0.65 6.54 -1.48
CA LEU A 55 -2.05 6.10 -1.52
C LEU A 55 -2.81 6.45 -0.24
N MET A 56 -2.16 6.37 0.91
CA MET A 56 -2.79 6.71 2.19
C MET A 56 -3.12 8.20 2.31
N HIS A 57 -2.35 9.07 1.67
CA HIS A 57 -2.62 10.52 1.67
C HIS A 57 -3.59 10.91 0.55
N GLU A 58 -3.59 10.18 -0.55
CA GLU A 58 -4.45 10.47 -1.70
C GLU A 58 -5.88 9.97 -1.48
N LEU A 59 -6.07 8.84 -0.78
CA LEU A 59 -7.38 8.21 -0.61
C LEU A 59 -8.13 8.64 0.66
N PHE A 60 -7.43 9.10 1.70
CA PHE A 60 -8.03 9.42 3.00
C PHE A 60 -7.98 10.91 3.33
N GLY A 61 -9.00 11.41 4.02
CA GLY A 61 -9.00 12.76 4.59
C GLY A 61 -9.10 13.90 3.58
N ARG A 62 -9.59 13.64 2.36
CA ARG A 62 -9.77 14.65 1.30
C ARG A 62 -11.23 14.86 0.92
N THR A 63 -11.54 16.05 0.42
CA THR A 63 -12.83 16.33 -0.23
C THR A 63 -13.03 15.41 -1.43
N GLY A 64 -14.20 14.79 -1.51
CA GLY A 64 -14.54 13.79 -2.53
C GLY A 64 -13.99 12.39 -2.26
N GLY A 65 -13.33 12.17 -1.12
CA GLY A 65 -12.88 10.84 -0.70
C GLY A 65 -14.04 9.93 -0.33
N LEU A 66 -13.91 8.63 -0.63
CA LEU A 66 -14.87 7.60 -0.28
C LEU A 66 -14.77 7.26 1.21
N MET A 67 -15.80 7.59 1.99
CA MET A 67 -15.84 7.38 3.46
C MET A 67 -15.81 5.91 3.88
N MET A 68 -16.07 5.00 2.95
CA MET A 68 -16.10 3.54 3.16
C MET A 68 -14.71 2.89 3.17
N LEU A 69 -13.66 3.60 2.74
CA LEU A 69 -12.30 3.08 2.75
C LEU A 69 -11.81 2.96 4.20
N ARG A 70 -11.08 1.88 4.50
CA ARG A 70 -10.50 1.62 5.81
C ARG A 70 -8.97 1.56 5.72
N PRO A 71 -8.23 2.41 6.45
CA PRO A 71 -6.77 2.40 6.38
C PRO A 71 -6.19 1.27 7.24
N VAL A 72 -5.31 0.47 6.65
CA VAL A 72 -4.47 -0.51 7.37
C VAL A 72 -3.17 0.18 7.75
N ASN A 73 -3.13 0.73 8.97
CA ASN A 73 -1.96 1.43 9.49
C ASN A 73 -1.10 0.48 10.34
N ILE A 74 0.17 0.34 9.97
CA ILE A 74 1.14 -0.48 10.69
C ILE A 74 2.13 0.47 11.37
N ALA A 75 2.05 0.58 12.70
CA ALA A 75 2.98 1.36 13.50
C ALA A 75 3.70 0.43 14.49
N MET A 76 5.04 0.42 14.43
CA MET A 76 5.88 -0.29 15.39
C MET A 76 6.98 0.65 15.86
N ASP A 77 7.00 0.92 17.16
CA ASP A 77 8.09 1.64 17.82
C ASP A 77 8.53 0.88 19.07
N VAL A 78 9.83 0.74 19.24
CA VAL A 78 10.43 0.05 20.39
C VAL A 78 11.43 0.99 21.03
N GLN A 79 11.02 1.65 22.11
CA GLN A 79 11.87 2.51 22.92
C GLN A 79 12.35 1.76 24.15
N ASN A 80 13.66 1.52 24.23
CA ASN A 80 14.28 0.92 25.39
C ASN A 80 15.59 1.68 25.71
N PRO A 81 15.51 2.83 26.40
CA PRO A 81 16.68 3.62 26.72
C PRO A 81 17.54 2.88 27.75
N GLY A 82 18.70 2.42 27.31
CA GLY A 82 19.75 1.86 28.17
C GLY A 82 21.04 2.67 28.06
N PRO A 83 22.00 2.48 28.98
CA PRO A 83 23.29 3.14 28.90
C PRO A 83 23.98 2.78 27.57
N ALA A 84 24.50 3.79 26.88
CA ALA A 84 25.25 3.58 25.65
C ALA A 84 26.47 2.70 25.92
N ARG A 85 26.62 1.60 25.17
CA ARG A 85 27.76 0.70 25.25
C ARG A 85 28.55 0.79 23.95
N ALA A 86 29.82 1.21 24.03
CA ALA A 86 30.68 1.34 22.87
C ALA A 86 30.73 0.04 22.06
N GLY A 87 30.57 0.14 20.74
CA GLY A 87 30.56 -1.01 19.82
C GLY A 87 29.30 -1.89 19.86
N LYS A 88 28.28 -1.55 20.65
CA LYS A 88 26.99 -2.28 20.70
C LYS A 88 25.90 -1.43 20.05
N VAL A 89 25.82 -1.48 18.72
CA VAL A 89 24.72 -0.88 17.94
C VAL A 89 23.91 -2.01 17.32
N LYS A 90 22.59 -2.02 17.56
CA LYS A 90 21.69 -2.95 16.85
C LYS A 90 21.43 -2.43 15.44
N PRO A 91 21.41 -3.30 14.42
CA PRO A 91 21.04 -2.88 13.08
C PRO A 91 19.59 -2.35 13.08
N LYS A 92 19.33 -1.37 12.22
CA LYS A 92 17.96 -0.96 11.92
C LYS A 92 17.29 -2.11 11.15
N VAL A 93 16.07 -2.46 11.56
CA VAL A 93 15.23 -3.46 10.91
C VAL A 93 14.03 -2.73 10.32
N TYR A 94 13.79 -2.92 9.03
CA TYR A 94 12.58 -2.43 8.36
C TYR A 94 11.44 -3.42 8.56
N LEU A 95 10.19 -2.96 8.42
CA LEU A 95 9.00 -3.82 8.57
C LEU A 95 9.07 -5.07 7.66
N ASP A 96 9.55 -4.90 6.42
CA ASP A 96 9.75 -5.99 5.45
C ASP A 96 10.70 -7.09 5.93
N GLN A 97 11.54 -6.83 6.93
CA GLN A 97 12.53 -7.78 7.44
C GLN A 97 12.06 -8.50 8.71
N ILE A 98 10.85 -8.20 9.21
CA ILE A 98 10.29 -8.81 10.41
C ILE A 98 9.57 -10.11 10.00
N PRO A 99 10.08 -11.29 10.42
CA PRO A 99 9.45 -12.56 10.08
C PRO A 99 8.05 -12.66 10.67
N GLY A 100 7.09 -13.18 9.88
CA GLY A 100 5.71 -13.36 10.31
C GLY A 100 4.89 -12.07 10.43
N LEU A 101 5.46 -10.90 10.10
CA LEU A 101 4.72 -9.64 10.18
C LEU A 101 3.44 -9.61 9.31
N PRO A 102 3.42 -10.10 8.05
CA PRO A 102 2.19 -10.12 7.26
C PRO A 102 1.04 -10.88 7.93
N GLN A 103 1.35 -12.06 8.49
CA GLN A 103 0.41 -12.88 9.23
C GLN A 103 -0.12 -12.15 10.47
N PHE A 104 0.79 -11.59 11.26
CA PHE A 104 0.43 -10.81 12.44
C PHE A 104 -0.49 -9.62 12.11
N VAL A 105 -0.22 -8.92 11.01
CA VAL A 105 -1.04 -7.79 10.56
C VAL A 105 -2.46 -8.26 10.21
N LEU A 106 -2.62 -9.32 9.42
CA LEU A 106 -3.94 -9.85 9.08
C LEU A 106 -4.69 -10.37 10.31
N ASP A 107 -4.04 -11.14 11.18
CA ASP A 107 -4.65 -11.69 12.41
C ASP A 107 -5.12 -10.62 13.40
N ARG A 108 -4.59 -9.40 13.29
CA ARG A 108 -4.96 -8.25 14.12
C ARG A 108 -5.84 -7.23 13.42
N SER A 109 -6.14 -7.44 12.14
CA SER A 109 -7.00 -6.55 11.36
C SER A 109 -8.42 -7.08 11.31
N ASP A 110 -9.40 -6.19 11.30
CA ASP A 110 -10.80 -6.53 11.00
C ASP A 110 -11.01 -6.71 9.49
N ILE A 111 -10.23 -7.62 8.89
CA ILE A 111 -10.28 -7.99 7.47
C ILE A 111 -10.84 -9.40 7.38
N PHE A 112 -11.96 -9.56 6.68
CA PHE A 112 -12.68 -10.83 6.61
C PHE A 112 -12.87 -11.31 5.17
N ALA A 113 -13.22 -12.59 5.01
CA ALA A 113 -13.56 -13.15 3.71
C ALA A 113 -14.67 -12.33 3.02
N GLY A 114 -14.48 -12.03 1.73
CA GLY A 114 -15.39 -11.17 0.96
C GLY A 114 -15.04 -9.68 0.97
N ASP A 115 -14.11 -9.25 1.81
CA ASP A 115 -13.53 -7.91 1.76
C ASP A 115 -12.58 -7.75 0.55
N VAL A 116 -12.18 -6.50 0.28
CA VAL A 116 -11.13 -6.14 -0.68
C VAL A 116 -9.94 -5.52 0.06
N LEU A 117 -8.72 -5.92 -0.30
CA LEU A 117 -7.48 -5.32 0.22
C LEU A 117 -6.64 -4.69 -0.91
N ILE A 118 -6.62 -3.37 -0.96
CA ILE A 118 -5.75 -2.60 -1.86
C ILE A 118 -4.35 -2.50 -1.25
N ILE A 119 -3.33 -2.98 -1.97
CA ILE A 119 -1.93 -2.98 -1.52
C ILE A 119 -1.07 -2.07 -2.42
N GLY A 120 -0.61 -0.96 -1.84
CA GLY A 120 0.33 -0.02 -2.45
C GLY A 120 1.78 -0.44 -2.29
N SER A 121 2.42 -0.85 -3.39
CA SER A 121 3.87 -1.09 -3.45
C SER A 121 4.43 -0.74 -4.82
N VAL A 122 5.39 0.18 -4.87
CA VAL A 122 6.04 0.59 -6.14
C VAL A 122 6.86 -0.56 -6.74
N SER A 123 7.61 -1.29 -5.91
CA SER A 123 8.50 -2.36 -6.37
C SER A 123 7.80 -3.72 -6.50
N GLY A 124 6.68 -3.92 -5.80
CA GLY A 124 5.91 -5.17 -5.81
C GLY A 124 6.70 -6.42 -5.37
N LYS A 125 7.85 -6.26 -4.69
CA LYS A 125 8.79 -7.35 -4.41
C LYS A 125 9.14 -7.53 -2.94
N ASN A 126 8.71 -6.61 -2.09
CA ASN A 126 9.08 -6.64 -0.68
C ASN A 126 8.21 -7.65 0.09
N THR A 127 8.76 -8.20 1.18
CA THR A 127 8.11 -9.29 1.93
C THR A 127 6.78 -8.88 2.55
N LEU A 128 6.62 -7.66 3.05
CA LEU A 128 5.36 -7.22 3.65
C LEU A 128 4.20 -7.17 2.64
N PRO A 129 4.27 -6.40 1.54
CA PRO A 129 3.16 -6.32 0.58
C PRO A 129 2.89 -7.65 -0.12
N VAL A 130 3.94 -8.42 -0.47
CA VAL A 130 3.77 -9.73 -1.13
C VAL A 130 3.16 -10.75 -0.17
N GLY A 131 3.65 -10.81 1.08
CA GLY A 131 3.11 -11.71 2.10
C GLY A 131 1.65 -11.39 2.42
N LEU A 132 1.30 -10.11 2.53
CA LEU A 132 -0.09 -9.69 2.75
C LEU A 132 -0.99 -10.12 1.60
N ALA A 133 -0.58 -9.92 0.34
CA ALA A 133 -1.38 -10.33 -0.82
C ALA A 133 -1.62 -11.84 -0.86
N LEU A 134 -0.61 -12.65 -0.55
CA LEU A 134 -0.72 -14.11 -0.56
C LEU A 134 -1.66 -14.61 0.55
N LEU A 135 -1.48 -14.12 1.78
CA LEU A 135 -2.29 -14.52 2.93
C LEU A 135 -3.72 -13.99 2.86
N ALA A 136 -3.93 -12.76 2.38
CA ALA A 136 -5.27 -12.19 2.21
C ALA A 136 -6.12 -13.06 1.26
N ARG A 137 -5.51 -13.54 0.16
CA ARG A 137 -6.16 -14.49 -0.74
C ARG A 137 -6.54 -15.80 -0.05
N GLU A 138 -5.70 -16.33 0.84
CA GLU A 138 -6.03 -17.52 1.64
C GLU A 138 -7.20 -17.26 2.61
N TYR A 139 -7.36 -16.01 3.06
CA TYR A 139 -8.46 -15.57 3.92
C TYR A 139 -9.76 -15.28 3.15
N GLY A 140 -9.78 -15.50 1.83
CA GLY A 140 -10.93 -15.21 0.98
C GLY A 140 -11.13 -13.72 0.71
N VAL A 141 -10.09 -12.91 0.89
CA VAL A 141 -10.06 -11.48 0.56
C VAL A 141 -9.66 -11.33 -0.91
N LYS A 142 -10.30 -10.37 -1.59
CA LYS A 142 -10.01 -10.02 -2.98
C LYS A 142 -8.91 -8.96 -3.08
#